data_AF-A0A356ARX2-F1
#
_entry.id   AF-A0A356ARX2-F1
#
_cell.length_a   1.000
_cell.length_b   1.000
_cell.length_c   1.000
_cell.angle_alpha   90.00
_cell.angle_beta   90.00
_cell.angle_gamma   90.00
#
_symmetry.space_group_name_H-M   'P 1'
#
loop_
_entity.id
_entity.type
_entity.pdbx_description
1 polymer ?
#
loop_
_entity_poly.entity_id
_entity_poly.type
_entity_poly.pdbx_seq_one_letter_code
_entity_poly.pdbx_strand_id
1 'polypeptide(L)'
;MEYSEEDFLNLAGLQHFAFCRRQWALAYVEMQWLENLRTVQGHILHDNAHDPFSAEKRGSLIISRGMAVFSRTLGVNGVCDVVE
;
A
#
# COMPACT_ATOMS: atom_id res chain seq x y z
N MET A 1 -13.40 -11.50 17.72
CA MET A 1 -12.19 -12.32 17.55
C MET A 1 -11.25 -11.49 16.70
N GLU A 2 -10.03 -11.24 17.19
CA GLU A 2 -9.01 -10.48 16.44
C GLU A 2 -8.14 -11.45 15.64
N TYR A 3 -7.67 -11.02 14.48
CA TYR A 3 -6.74 -11.79 13.65
C TYR A 3 -5.31 -11.72 14.20
N SER A 4 -4.55 -12.81 14.04
CA SER A 4 -3.09 -12.77 14.24
C SER A 4 -2.45 -11.98 13.09
N GLU A 5 -1.26 -11.44 13.33
CA GLU A 5 -0.58 -10.60 12.33
C GLU A 5 -0.12 -11.39 11.10
N GLU A 6 0.21 -12.67 11.30
CA GLU A 6 0.53 -13.63 10.22
C GLU A 6 -0.66 -13.89 9.27
N ASP A 7 -1.88 -13.64 9.74
CA ASP A 7 -3.10 -13.78 8.93
C ASP A 7 -3.48 -12.48 8.19
N PHE A 8 -2.72 -11.38 8.35
CA PHE A 8 -3.07 -10.12 7.74
C PHE A 8 -2.92 -10.16 6.22
N LEU A 9 -4.00 -9.76 5.53
CA LEU A 9 -3.98 -9.58 4.09
C LEU A 9 -3.57 -8.16 3.73
N ASN A 10 -2.68 -8.03 2.75
CA ASN A 10 -2.28 -6.72 2.26
C ASN A 10 -3.42 -6.08 1.45
N LEU A 11 -3.74 -4.83 1.77
CA LEU A 11 -4.85 -4.10 1.17
C LEU A 11 -4.68 -3.91 -0.35
N ALA A 12 -3.45 -3.70 -0.83
CA ALA A 12 -3.19 -3.60 -2.28
C ALA A 12 -3.46 -4.95 -2.97
N GLY A 13 -3.08 -6.06 -2.34
CA GLY A 13 -3.40 -7.40 -2.82
C GLY A 13 -4.91 -7.64 -2.93
N LEU A 14 -5.69 -7.21 -1.92
CA LEU A 14 -7.14 -7.30 -1.93
C LEU A 14 -7.76 -6.48 -3.08
N GLN A 15 -7.24 -5.28 -3.34
CA GLN A 15 -7.69 -4.43 -4.45
C GLN A 15 -7.45 -5.12 -5.81
N HIS A 16 -6.27 -5.69 -6.04
CA HIS A 16 -5.98 -6.44 -7.27
C HIS A 16 -6.90 -7.66 -7.43
N PHE A 17 -7.16 -8.39 -6.35
CA PHE A 17 -8.09 -9.53 -6.38
C PHE A 17 -9.52 -9.12 -6.73
N ALA A 18 -10.00 -8.02 -6.11
CA ALA A 18 -11.32 -7.48 -6.36
C ALA A 18 -11.49 -6.95 -7.79
N PHE A 19 -10.44 -6.36 -8.36
CA PHE A 19 -10.43 -5.89 -9.75
C PHE A 19 -10.40 -7.04 -10.76
N CYS A 20 -9.45 -7.97 -10.62
CA CYS A 20 -9.33 -9.13 -11.50
C CYS A 20 -8.55 -10.28 -10.85
N ARG A 21 -9.24 -11.37 -10.51
CA ARG A 21 -8.63 -12.56 -9.89
C ARG A 21 -7.50 -13.18 -10.73
N ARG A 22 -7.63 -13.15 -12.06
CA ARG A 22 -6.58 -13.65 -12.97
C ARG A 22 -5.33 -12.75 -12.93
N GLN A 23 -5.51 -11.43 -12.88
CA GLN A 23 -4.39 -10.50 -12.72
C GLN A 23 -3.73 -10.69 -11.36
N TRP A 24 -4.52 -10.85 -10.29
CA TRP A 24 -4.02 -11.13 -8.96
C TRP A 24 -3.21 -12.44 -8.91
N ALA A 25 -3.70 -13.53 -9.50
CA ALA A 25 -2.97 -14.80 -9.55
C ALA A 25 -1.65 -14.66 -10.31
N LEU A 26 -1.64 -13.95 -11.45
CA LEU A 26 -0.41 -13.66 -12.18
C LEU A 26 0.59 -12.88 -11.31
N ALA A 27 0.14 -11.83 -10.62
CA ALA A 27 1.02 -10.97 -9.82
C ALA A 27 1.51 -11.63 -8.52
N TYR A 28 0.64 -12.34 -7.79
CA TYR A 28 0.90 -12.81 -6.42
C TYR A 28 1.15 -14.32 -6.29
N VAL A 29 0.75 -15.13 -7.26
CA VAL A 29 1.01 -16.59 -7.26
C VAL A 29 2.13 -16.92 -8.25
N GLU A 30 1.98 -16.48 -9.50
CA GLU A 30 2.95 -16.75 -10.58
C GLU A 30 4.14 -15.77 -10.58
N MET A 31 4.09 -14.73 -9.73
CA MET A 31 5.10 -13.66 -9.63
C MET A 31 5.43 -13.01 -10.97
N GLN A 32 4.42 -12.85 -11.83
CA GLN A 32 4.52 -12.20 -13.14
C GLN A 32 3.99 -10.78 -13.04
N TRP A 33 4.90 -9.81 -13.14
CA TRP A 33 4.58 -8.40 -13.20
C TRP A 33 5.38 -7.72 -14.31
N LEU A 34 4.68 -6.95 -15.13
CA LEU A 34 5.30 -6.13 -16.17
C LEU A 34 4.85 -4.68 -16.01
N GLU A 35 5.83 -3.81 -15.80
CA GLU A 35 5.64 -2.37 -15.75
C GLU A 35 5.18 -1.84 -17.11
N ASN A 36 4.22 -0.92 -17.09
CA ASN A 36 3.81 -0.15 -18.26
C ASN A 36 4.00 1.34 -18.00
N LEU A 37 3.75 2.16 -19.02
CA LEU A 37 3.93 3.61 -18.91
C LEU A 37 3.17 4.22 -17.72
N ARG A 38 1.95 3.76 -17.42
CA ARG A 38 1.12 4.30 -16.35
C ARG A 38 1.65 3.94 -14.97
N THR A 39 2.12 2.71 -14.79
CA THR A 39 2.70 2.28 -13.50
C THR A 39 4.02 2.99 -13.23
N VAL A 40 4.89 3.13 -14.24
CA VAL A 40 6.14 3.90 -14.13
C VAL A 40 5.89 5.39 -13.85
N GLN A 41 4.95 6.02 -14.55
CA GLN A 41 4.55 7.40 -14.26
C GLN A 41 4.01 7.55 -12.83
N GLY A 42 3.24 6.57 -12.38
CA GLY A 42 2.76 6.47 -11.01
C GLY A 42 3.90 6.45 -10.01
N HIS A 43 4.91 5.58 -10.21
CA HIS A 43 6.09 5.50 -9.34
C HIS A 43 6.82 6.83 -9.23
N ILE A 44 7.09 7.50 -10.35
CA ILE A 44 7.81 8.79 -10.35
C ILE A 44 7.04 9.86 -9.54
N LEU A 45 5.70 9.88 -9.64
CA LEU A 45 4.88 10.80 -8.85
C LEU A 45 4.85 10.40 -7.37
N HIS A 46 4.90 9.10 -7.11
CA HIS A 46 4.82 8.51 -5.78
C HIS A 46 6.11 8.65 -4.98
N ASP A 47 7.28 8.77 -5.63
CA ASP A 47 8.59 8.94 -4.99
C ASP A 47 8.59 10.05 -3.91
N ASN A 48 7.93 11.17 -4.17
CA ASN A 48 7.83 12.27 -3.20
C ASN A 48 6.78 12.01 -2.10
N ALA A 49 5.76 11.22 -2.40
CA ALA A 49 4.69 10.88 -1.48
C ALA A 49 5.12 9.78 -0.50
N HIS A 50 6.00 8.88 -0.90
CA HIS A 50 6.39 7.67 -0.18
C HIS A 50 7.83 7.71 0.37
N ASP A 51 8.36 8.90 0.66
CA ASP A 51 9.63 9.04 1.37
C ASP A 51 9.39 9.07 2.89
N PRO A 52 9.63 7.98 3.64
CA PRO A 52 9.38 7.90 5.08
C PRO A 52 10.32 8.80 5.90
N PHE A 53 11.39 9.33 5.30
CA PHE A 53 12.30 10.27 5.95
C PHE A 53 11.86 11.74 5.77
N SER A 54 10.90 11.99 4.88
CA SER A 54 10.33 13.30 4.61
C SER A 54 9.12 13.57 5.53
N ALA A 55 9.40 13.77 6.81
CA ALA A 55 8.41 14.21 7.78
C ALA A 55 8.28 15.74 7.77
N GLU A 56 7.05 16.24 7.63
CA GLU A 56 6.77 17.67 7.56
C GLU A 56 5.86 18.10 8.71
N LYS A 57 6.15 19.27 9.32
CA LYS A 57 5.30 19.88 10.35
C LYS A 57 4.95 21.32 9.96
N ARG A 58 3.66 21.63 9.91
CA ARG A 58 3.12 22.96 9.62
C ARG A 58 2.27 23.44 10.79
N GLY A 59 2.88 24.19 11.71
CA GLY A 59 2.19 24.61 12.93
C GLY A 59 1.83 23.40 13.81
N SER A 60 0.53 23.14 13.98
CA SER A 60 0.02 21.95 14.68
C SER A 60 -0.21 20.74 13.78
N LEU A 61 -0.11 20.89 12.45
CA LEU A 61 -0.28 19.80 11.49
C LEU A 61 1.00 18.99 11.38
N ILE A 62 0.88 17.66 11.42
CA ILE A 62 1.99 16.72 11.21
C ILE A 62 1.65 15.90 9.97
N ILE A 63 2.51 15.96 8.98
CA ILE A 63 2.36 15.20 7.74
C ILE A 63 3.36 14.05 7.77
N SER A 64 2.85 12.82 7.80
CA SER A 64 3.62 11.58 7.73
C SER A 64 3.49 10.97 6.35
N ARG A 65 4.55 10.31 5.88
CA ARG A 65 4.64 9.69 4.56
C ARG A 65 5.05 8.23 4.68
N GLY A 66 4.54 7.37 3.81
CA GLY A 66 4.83 5.94 3.85
C GLY A 66 4.46 5.27 5.18
N MET A 67 3.36 5.71 5.81
CA MET A 67 2.98 5.24 7.15
C MET A 67 2.37 3.84 7.09
N ALA A 68 3.03 2.86 7.70
CA ALA A 68 2.49 1.51 7.84
C ALA A 68 1.25 1.52 8.74
N VAL A 69 0.18 0.84 8.31
CA VAL A 69 -1.09 0.73 9.02
C VAL A 69 -1.59 -0.71 9.04
N PHE A 70 -2.35 -1.06 10.07
CA PHE A 70 -2.97 -2.37 10.19
C PHE A 70 -4.28 -2.32 10.99
N SER A 71 -5.11 -3.35 10.84
CA SER A 71 -6.33 -3.54 11.64
C SER A 71 -6.45 -4.99 12.07
N ARG A 72 -6.36 -5.24 13.40
CA ARG A 72 -6.57 -6.56 14.02
C ARG A 72 -8.00 -7.06 13.89
N THR A 73 -8.97 -6.14 13.88
CA THR A 73 -10.39 -6.48 13.73
C THR A 73 -10.72 -6.92 12.31
N LEU A 74 -10.10 -6.29 11.31
CA LEU A 74 -10.34 -6.58 9.89
C LEU A 74 -9.35 -7.60 9.31
N GLY A 75 -8.21 -7.85 9.96
CA GLY A 75 -7.17 -8.75 9.46
C GLY A 75 -6.45 -8.21 8.23
N VAL A 76 -6.18 -6.91 8.17
CA VAL A 76 -5.54 -6.28 7.00
C VAL A 76 -4.37 -5.38 7.39
N ASN A 77 -3.40 -5.26 6.49
CA ASN A 77 -2.30 -4.31 6.57
C ASN A 77 -2.12 -3.52 5.27
N GLY A 78 -1.37 -2.44 5.33
CA GLY A 78 -1.01 -1.64 4.18
C GLY A 78 -0.07 -0.50 4.54
N VAL A 79 0.19 0.36 3.56
CA VAL A 79 0.98 1.57 3.74
C VAL A 79 0.20 2.74 3.17
N CYS A 80 -0.02 3.76 3.98
CA CYS A 80 -0.60 5.02 3.55
C CYS A 80 0.50 5.89 2.93
N ASP A 81 0.20 6.47 1.77
CA ASP A 81 1.15 7.36 1.09
C ASP A 81 1.41 8.61 1.92
N VAL A 82 0.36 9.34 2.31
CA VAL A 82 0.44 10.56 3.11
C VAL A 82 -0.69 10.58 4.14
N VAL A 83 -0.39 10.99 5.36
CA VAL A 83 -1.35 11.19 6.46
C VAL A 83 -1.12 12.57 7.08
N GLU A 84 -2.18 13.35 7.28
CA GLU A 84 -2.17 14.73 7.81
C GLU A 84 -3.09 14.90 9.02
#